data_AF-A0AB33JKZ3-F1
#
_entry.id   AF-A0AB33JKZ3-F1
#
_cell.length_a   1.000
_cell.length_b   1.000
_cell.length_c   1.000
_cell.angle_alpha   90.00
_cell.angle_beta   90.00
_cell.angle_gamma   90.00
#
_symmetry.space_group_name_H-M   'P 1'
#
loop_
_entity.id
_entity.type
_entity.pdbx_description
1 polymer ?
#
loop_
_entity_poly.entity_id
_entity_poly.type
_entity_poly.pdbx_seq_one_letter_code
_entity_poly.pdbx_strand_id
1 'polypeptide(L)'
;MHRYRFHASARTTALAALLASLAAVALPGTAARAADTTVAVDFSTVGGTPTYRASGTIYGMTENGSLPQEHFFQDIKWRFERAGGAQLDGQGTGGWLAGKYDRRWNSTLAQYRRTKALGGTFAILPHDLWGSDGSVMPTYPGDNGDWSDFDAFYNLWSQSVAGPSRASL
;
A
#
# COMPACT_ATOMS: atom_id res chain seq x y z
N MET A 1 24.49 -56.53 -34.66
CA MET A 1 23.08 -56.84 -34.96
C MET A 1 22.24 -56.63 -33.70
N HIS A 2 21.13 -55.88 -33.84
CA HIS A 2 19.95 -55.72 -32.98
C HIS A 2 20.11 -55.33 -31.49
N ARG A 3 20.05 -54.01 -31.24
CA ARG A 3 19.67 -53.42 -29.94
C ARG A 3 18.15 -53.44 -29.81
N TYR A 4 17.60 -54.27 -28.91
CA TYR A 4 16.19 -54.18 -28.50
C TYR A 4 16.00 -52.95 -27.61
N ARG A 5 15.43 -51.89 -28.17
CA ARG A 5 14.93 -50.74 -27.39
C ARG A 5 13.68 -51.19 -26.64
N PHE A 6 13.78 -51.37 -25.33
CA PHE A 6 12.61 -51.42 -24.46
C PHE A 6 11.95 -50.04 -24.49
N HIS A 7 10.98 -49.87 -25.37
CA HIS A 7 9.96 -48.85 -25.20
C HIS A 7 9.09 -49.28 -24.03
N ALA A 8 9.53 -48.96 -22.81
CA ALA A 8 8.63 -48.88 -21.68
C ALA A 8 7.50 -47.92 -22.12
N SER A 9 6.33 -48.51 -22.36
CA SER A 9 5.20 -47.86 -23.00
C SER A 9 4.90 -46.55 -22.28
N ALA A 10 4.98 -45.43 -23.01
CA ALA A 10 4.63 -44.10 -22.50
C ALA A 10 3.20 -44.05 -21.92
N ARG A 11 2.35 -45.04 -22.25
CA ARG A 11 1.00 -45.21 -21.72
C ARG A 11 0.98 -45.71 -20.27
N THR A 12 1.93 -46.54 -19.85
CA THR A 12 2.01 -47.05 -18.47
C THR A 12 2.49 -45.98 -17.50
N THR A 13 3.44 -45.13 -17.92
CA THR A 13 3.88 -43.96 -17.15
C THR A 13 2.82 -42.86 -17.08
N ALA A 14 2.07 -42.62 -18.16
CA ALA A 14 0.97 -41.67 -18.15
C ALA A 14 -0.18 -42.11 -17.22
N LEU A 15 -0.53 -43.40 -17.20
CA LEU A 15 -1.58 -43.92 -16.33
C LEU A 15 -1.17 -43.91 -14.85
N ALA A 16 0.10 -44.25 -14.54
CA ALA A 16 0.62 -44.17 -13.18
C ALA A 16 0.67 -42.72 -12.68
N ALA A 17 1.06 -41.75 -13.53
CA ALA A 17 1.05 -40.34 -13.20
C ALA A 17 -0.39 -39.81 -13.00
N LEU A 18 -1.36 -40.29 -13.79
CA LEU A 18 -2.78 -39.94 -13.64
C LEU A 18 -3.38 -40.51 -12.34
N LEU A 19 -3.03 -41.76 -11.99
CA LEU A 19 -3.49 -42.38 -10.74
C LEU A 19 -2.85 -41.75 -9.50
N ALA A 20 -1.56 -41.38 -9.57
CA ALA A 20 -0.89 -40.66 -8.50
C ALA A 20 -1.46 -39.24 -8.30
N SER A 21 -1.85 -38.56 -9.39
CA SER A 21 -2.50 -37.24 -9.32
C SER A 21 -3.96 -37.32 -8.84
N LEU A 22 -4.71 -38.39 -9.16
CA LEU A 22 -6.02 -38.65 -8.54
C LEU A 22 -5.92 -38.94 -7.04
N ALA A 23 -4.90 -39.70 -6.60
CA ALA A 23 -4.69 -40.01 -5.19
C ALA A 23 -4.34 -38.78 -4.35
N ALA A 24 -3.63 -37.79 -4.93
CA ALA A 24 -3.30 -36.54 -4.25
C ALA A 24 -4.53 -35.62 -4.04
N VAL A 25 -5.56 -35.72 -4.89
CA VAL A 25 -6.81 -34.93 -4.77
C VAL A 25 -7.82 -35.60 -3.83
N ALA A 26 -7.69 -36.91 -3.59
CA ALA A 26 -8.62 -37.69 -2.77
C ALA A 26 -8.25 -37.76 -1.28
N LEU A 27 -7.15 -37.13 -0.85
CA LEU A 27 -6.87 -36.99 0.58
C LEU A 27 -7.94 -36.09 1.20
N PRO A 28 -8.73 -36.58 2.19
CA PRO A 28 -9.65 -35.71 2.89
C PRO A 28 -8.83 -34.57 3.50
N GLY A 29 -9.09 -33.34 3.07
CA GLY A 29 -8.49 -32.17 3.68
C GLY A 29 -8.71 -32.26 5.19
N THR A 30 -7.64 -32.11 5.98
CA THR A 30 -7.78 -32.06 7.44
C THR A 30 -8.85 -31.02 7.76
N ALA A 31 -9.90 -31.41 8.46
CA ALA A 31 -10.98 -30.49 8.83
C ALA A 31 -10.36 -29.23 9.44
N ALA A 32 -10.66 -28.07 8.85
CA ALA A 32 -10.23 -26.80 9.41
C ALA A 32 -10.84 -26.70 10.81
N ARG A 33 -10.03 -26.87 11.85
CA ARG A 33 -10.45 -26.57 13.21
C ARG A 33 -10.33 -25.07 13.37
N ALA A 34 -11.47 -24.39 13.49
CA ALA A 34 -11.46 -23.08 14.13
C ALA A 34 -10.83 -23.27 15.51
N ALA A 35 -9.90 -22.40 15.90
CA ALA A 35 -9.46 -22.37 17.29
C ALA A 35 -10.70 -22.18 18.17
N ASP A 36 -10.84 -22.96 19.25
CA ASP A 36 -11.86 -22.76 20.30
C ASP A 36 -11.49 -21.51 21.10
N THR A 37 -11.54 -20.36 20.44
CA THR A 37 -11.26 -19.07 21.03
C THR A 37 -12.60 -18.46 21.44
N THR A 38 -12.91 -18.52 22.73
CA THR A 38 -14.07 -17.83 23.29
C THR A 38 -13.72 -16.38 23.58
N VAL A 39 -14.48 -15.43 23.04
CA VAL A 39 -14.43 -14.01 23.40
C VAL A 39 -15.63 -13.71 24.30
N ALA A 40 -15.38 -13.31 25.55
CA ALA A 40 -16.42 -12.88 26.48
C ALA A 40 -16.40 -11.35 26.61
N VAL A 41 -17.59 -10.73 26.61
CA VAL A 41 -17.76 -9.29 26.83
C VAL A 41 -18.62 -9.13 28.09
N ASP A 42 -18.09 -8.41 29.08
CA ASP A 42 -18.83 -8.05 30.29
C ASP A 42 -19.46 -6.67 30.14
N PHE A 43 -20.79 -6.63 30.02
CA PHE A 43 -21.56 -5.39 29.89
C PHE A 43 -21.77 -4.66 31.24
N SER A 44 -21.42 -5.27 32.37
CA SER A 44 -21.45 -4.61 33.68
C SER A 44 -20.23 -3.71 33.92
N THR A 45 -19.16 -3.89 33.14
CA THR A 45 -17.95 -3.07 33.16
C THR A 45 -18.01 -2.00 32.06
N VAL A 46 -18.07 -0.72 32.44
CA VAL A 46 -18.04 0.40 31.47
C VAL A 46 -16.59 0.79 31.18
N GLY A 47 -16.17 0.66 29.91
CA GLY A 47 -14.89 1.18 29.43
C GLY A 47 -14.91 2.69 29.20
N GLY A 48 -13.77 3.26 28.77
CA GLY A 48 -13.72 4.68 28.39
C GLY A 48 -14.43 4.99 27.07
N THR A 49 -14.74 6.27 26.83
CA THR A 49 -15.32 6.73 25.56
C THR A 49 -14.41 6.34 24.38
N PRO A 50 -14.94 5.68 23.33
CA PRO A 50 -14.15 5.33 22.15
C PRO A 50 -13.51 6.57 21.50
N THR A 51 -12.20 6.51 21.28
CA THR A 51 -11.43 7.63 20.71
C THR A 51 -11.16 7.49 19.21
N TYR A 52 -11.52 6.34 18.61
CA TYR A 52 -11.38 6.04 17.18
C TYR A 52 -9.96 6.21 16.63
N ARG A 53 -8.94 5.91 17.44
CA ARG A 53 -7.53 6.10 17.09
C ARG A 53 -7.06 5.27 15.87
N ALA A 54 -7.74 4.17 15.58
CA ALA A 54 -7.45 3.32 14.42
C ALA A 54 -8.40 3.55 13.24
N SER A 55 -9.34 4.50 13.34
CA SER A 55 -10.25 4.81 12.23
C SER A 55 -9.54 5.75 11.25
N GLY A 56 -8.97 5.16 10.21
CA GLY A 56 -8.18 5.89 9.22
C GLY A 56 -7.88 5.06 8.00
N THR A 57 -7.33 5.71 6.98
CA THR A 57 -7.02 5.11 5.69
C THR A 57 -5.61 5.48 5.25
N ILE A 58 -5.03 4.62 4.41
CA ILE A 58 -3.81 4.89 3.66
C ILE A 58 -4.19 4.81 2.19
N TYR A 59 -3.99 5.89 1.44
CA TYR A 59 -4.47 6.03 0.06
C TYR A 59 -6.00 5.80 -0.06
N GLY A 60 -6.75 6.35 0.90
CA GLY A 60 -8.21 6.15 1.00
C GLY A 60 -9.03 7.00 0.04
N MET A 61 -8.40 7.91 -0.69
CA MET A 61 -9.04 8.88 -1.57
C MET A 61 -8.52 8.76 -3.01
N THR A 62 -9.33 9.18 -3.99
CA THR A 62 -8.88 9.32 -5.37
C THR A 62 -7.77 10.37 -5.50
N GLU A 63 -7.03 10.35 -6.61
CA GLU A 63 -5.90 11.26 -6.86
C GLU A 63 -6.26 12.74 -6.61
N ASN A 64 -7.47 13.14 -6.99
CA ASN A 64 -8.02 14.49 -6.83
C ASN A 64 -8.79 14.72 -5.52
N GLY A 65 -8.87 13.73 -4.64
CA GLY A 65 -9.58 13.80 -3.35
C GLY A 65 -11.11 13.88 -3.44
N SER A 66 -11.72 13.68 -4.61
CA SER A 66 -13.17 13.86 -4.79
C SER A 66 -14.01 12.67 -4.31
N LEU A 67 -13.41 11.48 -4.27
CA LEU A 67 -14.06 10.23 -3.86
C LEU A 67 -13.19 9.51 -2.80
N PRO A 68 -13.79 8.63 -1.97
CA PRO A 68 -15.22 8.30 -1.86
C PRO A 68 -16.15 9.44 -1.41
N GLN A 69 -17.46 9.19 -1.49
CA GLN A 69 -18.47 10.10 -0.95
C GLN A 69 -18.32 10.28 0.56
N GLU A 70 -18.72 11.44 1.06
CA GLU A 70 -18.49 11.87 2.45
C GLU A 70 -18.96 10.89 3.53
N HIS A 71 -20.12 10.28 3.34
CA HIS A 71 -20.72 9.38 4.34
C HIS A 71 -19.84 8.16 4.64
N PHE A 72 -19.06 7.66 3.66
CA PHE A 72 -18.11 6.57 3.88
C PHE A 72 -17.01 6.89 4.90
N PHE A 73 -16.72 8.18 5.12
CA PHE A 73 -15.80 8.64 6.16
C PHE A 73 -16.53 8.93 7.47
N GLN A 74 -17.67 9.62 7.39
CA GLN A 74 -18.39 10.06 8.59
C GLN A 74 -18.94 8.89 9.41
N ASP A 75 -19.51 7.88 8.76
CA ASP A 75 -20.21 6.78 9.43
C ASP A 75 -19.28 5.90 10.26
N ILE A 76 -18.01 5.82 9.87
CA ILE A 76 -16.97 5.07 10.61
C ILE A 76 -16.21 5.93 11.62
N LYS A 77 -16.64 7.20 11.80
CA LYS A 77 -15.99 8.17 12.68
C LYS A 77 -14.50 8.30 12.35
N TRP A 78 -14.22 8.40 11.06
CA TRP A 78 -12.89 8.47 10.48
C TRP A 78 -12.09 9.63 11.05
N ARG A 79 -10.78 9.44 11.24
CA ARG A 79 -9.89 10.42 11.88
C ARG A 79 -8.60 10.71 11.13
N PHE A 80 -8.08 9.77 10.33
CA PHE A 80 -6.73 9.86 9.78
C PHE A 80 -6.64 9.47 8.31
N GLU A 81 -5.95 10.27 7.50
CA GLU A 81 -5.48 9.89 6.15
C GLU A 81 -3.95 9.84 6.14
N ARG A 82 -3.39 8.88 5.41
CA ARG A 82 -1.98 8.84 5.05
C ARG A 82 -1.83 8.74 3.54
N ALA A 83 -1.12 9.69 2.93
CA ALA A 83 -0.82 9.65 1.51
C ALA A 83 0.41 10.51 1.15
N GLY A 84 1.05 10.18 0.04
CA GLY A 84 2.07 11.01 -0.60
C GLY A 84 2.14 10.82 -2.13
N GLY A 85 1.12 10.20 -2.74
CA GLY A 85 1.02 10.00 -4.19
C GLY A 85 1.79 8.78 -4.72
N ALA A 86 2.12 7.81 -3.87
CA ALA A 86 2.71 6.54 -4.29
C ALA A 86 1.95 5.91 -5.47
N GLN A 87 2.71 5.31 -6.37
CA GLN A 87 2.24 4.50 -7.50
C GLN A 87 1.33 5.19 -8.54
N LEU A 88 1.08 6.50 -8.43
CA LEU A 88 0.32 7.26 -9.44
C LEU A 88 0.92 7.13 -10.85
N ASP A 89 2.24 6.97 -10.91
CA ASP A 89 3.03 6.86 -12.13
C ASP A 89 3.44 5.42 -12.47
N GLY A 90 2.98 4.43 -11.69
CA GLY A 90 3.57 3.10 -11.59
C GLY A 90 4.57 2.99 -10.43
N GLN A 91 4.91 1.75 -10.07
CA GLN A 91 5.85 1.45 -8.98
C GLN A 91 7.27 1.84 -9.37
N GLY A 92 7.93 2.69 -8.57
CA GLY A 92 9.30 3.16 -8.79
C GLY A 92 9.49 4.11 -9.97
N THR A 93 8.41 4.61 -10.58
CA THR A 93 8.44 5.40 -11.81
C THR A 93 7.90 6.82 -11.62
N GLY A 94 7.81 7.30 -10.37
CA GLY A 94 7.32 8.63 -10.03
C GLY A 94 8.09 9.30 -8.89
N GLY A 95 7.59 10.46 -8.46
CA GLY A 95 8.24 11.26 -7.41
C GLY A 95 9.45 12.03 -7.91
N TRP A 96 10.22 12.58 -6.98
CA TRP A 96 11.43 13.37 -7.23
C TRP A 96 12.44 12.64 -8.11
N LEU A 97 12.77 11.39 -7.78
CA LEU A 97 13.74 10.58 -8.50
C LEU A 97 13.41 10.37 -9.98
N ALA A 98 12.12 10.44 -10.35
CA ALA A 98 11.66 10.29 -11.72
C ALA A 98 11.25 11.62 -12.39
N GLY A 99 11.51 12.77 -11.75
CA GLY A 99 11.09 14.09 -12.24
C GLY A 99 9.57 14.31 -12.25
N LYS A 100 8.83 13.58 -11.42
CA LYS A 100 7.34 13.63 -11.34
C LYS A 100 6.83 14.10 -9.98
N TYR A 101 7.65 14.88 -9.27
CA TYR A 101 7.30 15.45 -7.97
C TYR A 101 5.95 16.17 -7.99
N ASP A 102 5.71 17.04 -8.99
CA ASP A 102 4.52 17.89 -9.05
C ASP A 102 3.21 17.10 -9.08
N ARG A 103 3.15 15.99 -9.81
CA ARG A 103 1.94 15.15 -9.86
C ARG A 103 1.63 14.56 -8.49
N ARG A 104 2.64 13.97 -7.84
CA ARG A 104 2.48 13.38 -6.50
C ARG A 104 2.16 14.43 -5.45
N TRP A 105 2.77 15.61 -5.54
CA TRP A 105 2.46 16.75 -4.69
C TRP A 105 1.02 17.24 -4.88
N ASN A 106 0.57 17.42 -6.13
CA ASN A 106 -0.79 17.87 -6.42
C ASN A 106 -1.85 16.90 -5.86
N SER A 107 -1.62 15.59 -6.00
CA SER A 107 -2.50 14.59 -5.41
C SER A 107 -2.49 14.65 -3.87
N THR A 108 -1.29 14.71 -3.28
CA THR A 108 -1.11 14.82 -1.83
C THR A 108 -1.83 16.04 -1.27
N LEU A 109 -1.72 17.19 -1.94
CA LEU A 109 -2.37 18.43 -1.56
C LEU A 109 -3.89 18.34 -1.68
N ALA A 110 -4.41 17.70 -2.72
CA ALA A 110 -5.86 17.49 -2.89
C ALA A 110 -6.42 16.60 -1.76
N GLN A 111 -5.75 15.50 -1.46
CA GLN A 111 -6.14 14.58 -0.38
C GLN A 111 -6.00 15.23 1.01
N TYR A 112 -4.95 16.03 1.23
CA TYR A 112 -4.80 16.86 2.43
C TYR A 112 -5.99 17.80 2.62
N ARG A 113 -6.35 18.57 1.57
CA ARG A 113 -7.47 19.51 1.61
C ARG A 113 -8.78 18.80 1.92
N ARG A 114 -9.06 17.66 1.27
CA ARG A 114 -10.26 16.85 1.55
C ARG A 114 -10.25 16.32 2.99
N THR A 115 -9.13 15.81 3.46
CA THR A 115 -8.96 15.33 4.84
C THR A 115 -9.26 16.42 5.86
N LYS A 116 -8.75 17.64 5.63
CA LYS A 116 -9.03 18.78 6.51
C LYS A 116 -10.51 19.19 6.46
N ALA A 117 -11.13 19.18 5.28
CA ALA A 117 -12.55 19.49 5.13
C ALA A 117 -13.45 18.48 5.87
N LEU A 118 -13.04 17.21 5.93
CA LEU A 118 -13.73 16.15 6.70
C LEU A 118 -13.40 16.14 8.20
N GLY A 119 -12.60 17.10 8.70
CA GLY A 119 -12.22 17.18 10.11
C GLY A 119 -11.10 16.21 10.54
N GLY A 120 -10.44 15.54 9.60
CA GLY A 120 -9.39 14.58 9.87
C GLY A 120 -7.99 15.18 10.06
N THR A 121 -7.06 14.30 10.42
CA THR A 121 -5.62 14.56 10.45
C THR A 121 -4.97 13.88 9.24
N PHE A 122 -4.20 14.65 8.48
CA PHE A 122 -3.44 14.13 7.35
C PHE A 122 -1.99 13.91 7.77
N ALA A 123 -1.48 12.69 7.57
CA ALA A 123 -0.09 12.34 7.79
C ALA A 123 0.56 12.08 6.42
N ILE A 124 1.34 13.05 5.98
CA ILE A 124 2.07 12.99 4.71
C ILE A 124 3.11 11.86 4.74
N LEU A 125 3.31 11.22 3.58
CA LEU A 125 4.31 10.17 3.36
C LEU A 125 5.43 10.71 2.46
N PRO A 126 6.54 11.21 3.03
CA PRO A 126 7.58 11.89 2.24
C PRO A 126 8.32 10.94 1.28
N HIS A 127 8.39 9.65 1.63
CA HIS A 127 9.00 8.64 0.77
C HIS A 127 8.28 8.47 -0.57
N ASP A 128 6.96 8.68 -0.60
CA ASP A 128 6.21 8.67 -1.86
C ASP A 128 6.59 9.86 -2.73
N LEU A 129 6.73 11.06 -2.15
CA LEU A 129 7.13 12.26 -2.87
C LEU A 129 8.57 12.13 -3.39
N TRP A 130 9.46 11.51 -2.60
CA TRP A 130 10.81 11.15 -3.02
C TRP A 130 10.80 10.19 -4.22
N GLY A 131 9.93 9.17 -4.19
CA GLY A 131 9.82 8.15 -5.23
C GLY A 131 10.04 6.72 -4.73
N SER A 132 10.28 6.52 -3.42
CA SER A 132 10.56 5.22 -2.82
C SER A 132 9.31 4.43 -2.44
N ASP A 133 8.55 3.92 -3.42
CA ASP A 133 7.25 3.28 -3.23
C ASP A 133 7.18 1.76 -3.57
N GLY A 134 8.26 1.03 -3.24
CA GLY A 134 8.23 -0.43 -3.11
C GLY A 134 9.07 -1.25 -4.11
N SER A 135 9.81 -0.61 -5.02
CA SER A 135 10.87 -1.25 -5.81
C SER A 135 12.26 -0.88 -5.28
N VAL A 136 13.31 -1.57 -5.77
CA VAL A 136 14.70 -1.16 -5.52
C VAL A 136 14.91 0.22 -6.12
N MET A 137 15.28 1.18 -5.27
CA MET A 137 15.63 2.53 -5.70
C MET A 137 17.08 2.57 -6.17
N PRO A 138 17.40 3.32 -7.24
CA PRO A 138 18.78 3.46 -7.70
C PRO A 138 19.64 4.25 -6.71
N THR A 139 19.03 5.13 -5.91
CA THR A 139 19.70 5.96 -4.90
C THR A 139 18.80 6.15 -3.68
N TYR A 140 19.41 6.15 -2.50
CA TYR A 140 18.80 6.53 -1.23
C TYR A 140 19.37 7.86 -0.74
N PRO A 141 18.60 8.65 0.03
CA PRO A 141 19.11 9.85 0.68
C PRO A 141 20.39 9.57 1.48
N GLY A 142 21.46 10.32 1.18
CA GLY A 142 22.73 10.20 1.90
C GLY A 142 23.67 9.10 1.41
N ASP A 143 23.35 8.43 0.30
CA ASP A 143 24.25 7.42 -0.29
C ASP A 143 25.66 8.01 -0.53
N ASN A 144 26.68 7.25 -0.12
CA ASN A 144 28.09 7.67 -0.14
C ASN A 144 28.40 8.96 0.66
N GLY A 145 27.52 9.36 1.58
CA GLY A 145 27.66 10.59 2.36
C GLY A 145 27.24 11.87 1.62
N ASP A 146 26.67 11.74 0.43
CA ASP A 146 26.16 12.87 -0.35
C ASP A 146 24.66 13.09 -0.09
N TRP A 147 24.32 14.25 0.44
CA TRP A 147 22.94 14.65 0.75
C TRP A 147 22.37 15.64 -0.27
N SER A 148 23.14 16.07 -1.27
CA SER A 148 22.79 17.18 -2.15
C SER A 148 21.44 17.00 -2.87
N ASP A 149 21.16 15.80 -3.37
CA ASP A 149 19.90 15.50 -4.07
C ASP A 149 18.70 15.49 -3.11
N PHE A 150 18.89 14.92 -1.91
CA PHE A 150 17.86 14.94 -0.87
C PHE A 150 17.61 16.35 -0.33
N ASP A 151 18.65 17.17 -0.18
CA ASP A 151 18.54 18.57 0.24
C ASP A 151 17.76 19.39 -0.80
N ALA A 152 18.03 19.17 -2.10
CA ALA A 152 17.28 19.79 -3.18
C ALA A 152 15.79 19.40 -3.13
N PHE A 153 15.49 18.11 -2.95
CA PHE A 153 14.14 17.61 -2.73
C PHE A 153 13.47 18.26 -1.51
N TYR A 154 14.14 18.25 -0.36
CA TYR A 154 13.60 18.76 0.89
C TYR A 154 13.32 20.27 0.82
N ASN A 155 14.19 21.03 0.15
CA ASN A 155 13.99 22.45 -0.09
C ASN A 155 12.75 22.71 -0.94
N LEU A 156 12.58 22.00 -2.06
CA LEU A 156 11.39 22.11 -2.89
C LEU A 156 10.13 21.72 -2.11
N TRP A 157 10.19 20.62 -1.37
CA TRP A 157 9.05 20.14 -0.60
C TRP A 157 8.64 21.13 0.51
N SER A 158 9.62 21.69 1.23
CA SER A 158 9.39 22.72 2.24
C SER A 158 8.73 23.97 1.65
N GLN A 159 9.16 24.41 0.47
CA GLN A 159 8.54 25.52 -0.25
C GLN A 159 7.11 25.20 -0.69
N SER A 160 6.89 23.97 -1.17
CA SER A 160 5.57 23.49 -1.58
C SER A 160 4.57 23.51 -0.42
N VAL A 161 4.99 23.07 0.77
CA VAL A 161 4.19 23.08 1.99
C VAL A 161 3.90 24.50 2.48
N ALA A 162 4.88 25.41 2.38
CA ALA A 162 4.71 26.81 2.78
C ALA A 162 3.70 27.58 1.88
N GLY A 163 3.45 27.08 0.67
CA GLY A 163 2.64 27.76 -0.33
C GLY A 163 3.40 28.91 -1.00
N PRO A 164 2.82 29.58 -2.01
CA PRO A 164 3.46 30.72 -2.64
C PRO A 164 3.79 31.78 -1.58
N SER A 165 5.07 32.13 -1.46
CA SER A 165 5.52 33.21 -0.60
C SER A 165 4.75 34.48 -0.97
N ARG A 166 4.15 35.16 0.03
CA ARG A 166 3.80 36.57 -0.12
C ARG A 166 5.09 37.38 -0.22
N ALA A 167 5.72 37.36 -1.39
CA ALA A 167 6.84 38.18 -1.76
C ALA A 167 6.69 38.53 -3.24
N SER A 168 6.07 39.68 -3.49
CA SER A 168 6.16 40.53 -4.70
C SER A 168 5.97 39.88 -6.07
N LEU A 169 4.78 40.04 -6.65
CA LEU A 169 4.41 41.11 -7.60
C LEU A 169 2.88 41.29 -7.63
#